data_AF-A0A314YXQ0-F1
#
_entry.id   AF-A0A314YXQ0-F1
#
_cell.length_a   1.000
_cell.length_b   1.000
_cell.length_c   1.000
_cell.angle_alpha   90.00
_cell.angle_beta   90.00
_cell.angle_gamma   90.00
#
_symmetry.space_group_name_H-M   'P 1'
#
loop_
_entity.id
_entity.type
_entity.pdbx_description
1 polymer ?
#
loop_
_entity_poly.entity_id
_entity_poly.type
_entity_poly.pdbx_seq_one_letter_code
_entity_poly.pdbx_strand_id
1 'polypeptide(L)'
;MSSSTRKMVLKKCKIRGYTLELDAIGEILSFESEFYNDSALDNPVDILLDLLATQPIKDKETVHRIATRILGADAAINETPDGDGDDVIRTSDLLIIDASKVPKFRYDPIKKVFYKHTGSLPIHGDAFSKAALYKDRFLLLSQMLSRHKVFPNQPLILTCQISDAVRYLQFSL
;
A
#
# COMPACT_ATOMS: atom_id res chain seq x y z
N MET A 1 31.12 -20.11 -11.41
CA MET A 1 29.73 -20.37 -10.94
C MET A 1 28.69 -20.41 -12.07
N SER A 2 28.94 -19.88 -13.28
CA SER A 2 27.90 -19.67 -14.32
C SER A 2 27.40 -20.91 -15.08
N SER A 3 28.14 -22.03 -15.12
CA SER A 3 27.73 -23.19 -15.93
C SER A 3 26.64 -24.04 -15.29
N SER A 4 26.59 -24.09 -13.95
CA SER A 4 25.57 -24.82 -13.19
C SER A 4 24.23 -24.08 -13.19
N THR A 5 24.26 -22.77 -12.92
CA THR A 5 23.08 -21.89 -12.94
C THR A 5 22.47 -21.79 -14.34
N ARG A 6 23.29 -21.67 -15.39
CA ARG A 6 22.79 -21.71 -16.78
C ARG A 6 22.01 -22.99 -17.10
N LYS A 7 22.50 -24.15 -16.66
CA LYS A 7 21.79 -25.43 -16.86
C LYS A 7 20.46 -25.47 -16.09
N MET A 8 20.43 -24.87 -14.89
CA MET A 8 19.21 -24.72 -14.10
C MET A 8 18.16 -23.87 -14.83
N VAL A 9 18.54 -22.67 -15.30
CA VAL A 9 17.66 -21.76 -16.05
C VAL A 9 17.11 -22.45 -17.29
N LEU A 10 17.97 -23.11 -18.08
CA LEU A 10 17.56 -23.85 -19.26
C LEU A 10 16.57 -24.98 -18.94
N LYS A 11 16.80 -25.75 -17.87
CA LYS A 11 15.88 -26.80 -17.42
C LYS A 11 14.53 -26.20 -17.01
N LYS A 12 14.55 -25.09 -16.26
CA LYS A 12 13.36 -24.37 -15.82
C LYS A 12 12.55 -23.79 -16.98
N CYS A 13 13.19 -23.32 -18.05
CA CYS A 13 12.51 -22.88 -19.26
C CYS A 13 11.88 -24.05 -20.02
N LYS A 14 12.61 -25.17 -20.16
CA LYS A 14 12.10 -26.40 -20.78
C LYS A 14 10.85 -26.94 -20.07
N ILE A 15 10.83 -26.93 -18.74
CA ILE A 15 9.66 -27.35 -17.94
C ILE A 15 8.43 -26.48 -18.24
N ARG A 16 8.64 -25.17 -18.49
CA ARG A 16 7.58 -24.22 -18.84
C ARG A 16 7.19 -24.24 -20.33
N GLY A 17 7.76 -25.15 -21.13
CA GLY A 17 7.38 -25.37 -22.52
C GLY A 17 7.96 -24.36 -23.51
N TYR A 18 9.02 -23.63 -23.17
CA TYR A 18 9.68 -22.71 -24.10
C TYR A 18 11.20 -22.70 -23.98
N THR A 19 11.84 -22.25 -25.06
CA THR A 19 13.29 -22.03 -25.14
C THR A 19 13.57 -20.54 -25.27
N LEU A 20 14.66 -20.09 -24.66
CA LEU A 20 15.15 -18.71 -24.74
C LEU A 20 16.42 -18.66 -25.58
N GLU A 21 16.65 -17.51 -26.19
CA GLU A 21 17.91 -17.18 -26.85
C GLU A 21 19.06 -17.05 -25.84
N LEU A 22 20.29 -17.26 -26.32
CA LEU A 22 21.50 -17.20 -25.48
C LEU A 22 21.66 -15.84 -24.79
N ASP A 23 21.30 -14.77 -25.48
CA ASP A 23 21.40 -13.40 -24.96
C ASP A 23 20.42 -13.15 -23.81
N ALA A 24 19.19 -13.67 -23.95
CA ALA A 24 18.16 -13.57 -22.93
C ALA A 24 18.48 -14.46 -21.70
N ILE A 25 19.12 -15.63 -21.92
CA ILE A 25 19.65 -16.45 -20.83
C ILE A 25 20.78 -15.71 -20.11
N GLY A 26 21.63 -14.98 -20.84
CA GLY A 26 22.65 -14.11 -20.27
C GLY A 26 22.06 -13.08 -19.31
N GLU A 27 20.95 -12.44 -19.72
CA GLU A 27 20.24 -11.44 -18.91
C GLU A 27 19.66 -12.03 -17.62
N ILE A 28 19.04 -13.22 -17.68
CA ILE A 28 18.51 -13.93 -16.50
C ILE A 28 19.63 -14.25 -15.50
N LEU A 29 20.82 -14.59 -15.99
CA LEU A 29 21.98 -14.88 -15.13
C LEU A 29 22.54 -13.61 -14.48
N SER A 30 22.54 -12.48 -15.19
CA SER A 30 22.89 -11.18 -14.62
C SER A 30 21.91 -10.82 -13.50
N PHE A 31 20.61 -10.97 -13.75
CA PHE A 31 19.56 -10.78 -12.74
C PHE A 31 19.77 -11.69 -11.52
N GLU A 32 19.99 -13.00 -11.71
CA GLU A 32 20.26 -13.93 -10.60
C GLU A 32 21.46 -13.49 -9.74
N SER A 33 22.52 -12.97 -10.37
CA SER A 33 23.71 -12.51 -9.65
C SER A 33 23.48 -11.25 -8.81
N GLU A 34 22.56 -10.39 -9.24
CA GLU A 34 22.18 -9.16 -8.53
C GLU A 34 21.38 -9.49 -7.26
N PHE A 35 20.47 -10.49 -7.35
CA PHE A 35 19.69 -10.97 -6.21
C PHE A 35 20.43 -11.93 -5.28
N TYR A 36 21.53 -12.57 -5.69
CA TYR A 36 22.32 -13.44 -4.80
C TYR A 36 22.89 -12.68 -3.59
N ASN A 37 22.99 -11.35 -3.68
CA ASN A 37 23.43 -10.49 -2.58
C ASN A 37 22.30 -10.18 -1.59
N ASP A 38 21.04 -10.44 -1.94
CA ASP A 38 19.86 -10.13 -1.14
C ASP A 38 19.15 -11.42 -0.71
N SER A 39 19.36 -11.81 0.55
CA SER A 39 18.95 -13.11 1.13
C SER A 39 17.43 -13.24 1.36
N ALA A 40 16.61 -12.33 0.85
CA ALA A 40 15.18 -12.26 1.14
C ALA A 40 14.30 -13.17 0.27
N LEU A 41 14.78 -13.64 -0.89
CA LEU A 41 13.97 -14.40 -1.86
C LEU A 41 14.57 -15.77 -2.19
N ASP A 42 13.85 -16.84 -1.85
CA ASP A 42 14.30 -18.24 -2.04
C ASP A 42 14.37 -18.70 -3.52
N ASN A 43 13.87 -17.92 -4.50
CA ASN A 43 14.06 -18.23 -5.93
C ASN A 43 13.67 -17.06 -6.86
N PRO A 44 14.45 -15.97 -6.96
CA PRO A 44 14.11 -14.80 -7.78
C PRO A 44 13.92 -15.15 -9.27
N VAL A 45 14.66 -16.17 -9.75
CA VAL A 45 14.58 -16.65 -11.13
C VAL A 45 13.21 -17.27 -11.46
N ASP A 46 12.54 -17.93 -10.51
CA ASP A 46 11.21 -18.50 -10.79
C ASP A 46 10.17 -17.42 -11.02
N ILE A 47 10.21 -16.33 -10.24
CA ILE A 47 9.30 -15.19 -10.38
C ILE A 47 9.46 -14.55 -11.77
N LEU A 48 10.71 -14.32 -12.18
CA LEU A 48 11.03 -13.80 -13.51
C LEU A 48 10.49 -14.72 -14.61
N LEU A 49 10.68 -16.04 -14.48
CA LEU A 49 10.22 -17.01 -15.47
C LEU A 49 8.70 -17.15 -15.53
N ASP A 50 8.01 -17.04 -14.40
CA ASP A 50 6.55 -17.11 -14.35
C ASP A 50 5.90 -15.89 -15.00
N LEU A 51 6.49 -14.69 -14.80
CA LEU A 51 6.11 -13.47 -15.51
C LEU A 51 6.41 -13.58 -17.00
N LEU A 52 7.57 -14.13 -17.37
CA LEU A 52 7.94 -14.33 -18.76
C LEU A 52 7.01 -15.33 -19.49
N ALA A 53 6.47 -16.32 -18.80
CA ALA A 53 5.51 -17.27 -19.37
C ALA A 53 4.21 -16.59 -19.84
N THR A 54 3.84 -15.44 -19.26
CA THR A 54 2.67 -14.64 -19.66
C THR A 54 2.92 -13.78 -20.90
N GLN A 55 4.19 -13.59 -21.30
CA GLN A 55 4.53 -12.73 -22.42
C GLN A 55 4.50 -13.51 -23.74
N PRO A 56 4.01 -12.90 -24.83
CA PRO A 56 4.02 -13.53 -26.16
C PRO A 56 5.43 -13.59 -26.76
N ILE A 57 6.29 -12.63 -26.42
CA ILE A 57 7.67 -12.48 -26.93
C ILE A 57 8.64 -12.77 -25.78
N LYS A 58 9.72 -13.50 -26.10
CA LYS A 58 10.73 -14.01 -25.14
C LYS A 58 12.14 -13.67 -25.61
N ASP A 59 12.34 -12.39 -25.91
CA ASP A 59 13.61 -11.80 -26.32
C ASP A 59 14.38 -11.23 -25.12
N LYS A 60 15.60 -10.75 -25.38
CA LYS A 60 16.42 -10.11 -24.35
C LYS A 60 15.74 -8.89 -23.73
N GLU A 61 15.07 -8.06 -24.54
CA GLU A 61 14.46 -6.80 -24.09
C GLU A 61 13.29 -7.02 -23.15
N THR A 62 12.44 -8.01 -23.42
CA THR A 62 11.33 -8.40 -22.54
C THR A 62 11.83 -8.95 -21.22
N VAL A 63 12.88 -9.77 -21.23
CA VAL A 63 13.52 -10.26 -20.01
C VAL A 63 14.09 -9.08 -19.20
N HIS A 64 14.83 -8.18 -19.85
CA HIS A 64 15.40 -7.00 -19.21
C HIS A 64 14.31 -6.12 -18.59
N ARG A 65 13.23 -5.85 -19.33
CA ARG A 65 12.08 -5.06 -18.85
C ARG A 65 11.39 -5.66 -17.64
N ILE A 66 11.27 -7.00 -17.59
CA ILE A 66 10.67 -7.66 -16.42
C ILE A 66 11.64 -7.67 -15.25
N ALA A 67 12.93 -7.92 -15.50
CA ALA A 67 13.98 -7.88 -14.49
C ALA A 67 14.07 -6.50 -13.81
N THR A 68 14.11 -5.42 -14.59
CA THR A 68 14.11 -4.03 -14.06
C THR A 68 12.82 -3.72 -13.32
N ARG A 69 11.67 -4.23 -13.76
CA ARG A 69 10.40 -4.09 -13.04
C ARG A 69 10.42 -4.77 -11.68
N ILE A 70 11.01 -5.97 -11.58
CA ILE A 70 11.11 -6.69 -10.31
C ILE A 70 12.04 -5.93 -9.35
N LEU A 71 13.19 -5.45 -9.84
CA LEU A 71 14.13 -4.63 -9.07
C LEU A 71 13.51 -3.29 -8.62
N GLY A 72 12.82 -2.59 -9.52
CA GLY A 72 12.17 -1.31 -9.23
C GLY A 72 10.96 -1.42 -8.30
N ALA A 73 10.24 -2.54 -8.34
CA ALA A 73 9.16 -2.81 -7.39
C ALA A 73 9.67 -2.99 -5.97
N ASP A 74 10.87 -3.57 -5.79
CA ASP A 74 11.50 -3.73 -4.48
C ASP A 74 12.03 -2.39 -3.95
N ALA A 75 12.61 -1.57 -4.82
CA ALA A 75 12.99 -0.19 -4.50
C ALA A 75 11.78 0.66 -4.08
N ALA A 76 10.63 0.52 -4.75
CA ALA A 76 9.40 1.24 -4.39
C ALA A 76 8.73 0.74 -3.09
N ILE A 77 9.05 -0.47 -2.63
CA ILE A 77 8.61 -0.99 -1.33
C ILE A 77 9.52 -0.48 -0.20
N ASN A 78 10.80 -0.26 -0.49
CA ASN A 78 11.80 0.20 0.49
C ASN A 78 11.97 1.74 0.52
N GLU A 79 11.56 2.46 -0.52
CA GLU A 79 11.58 3.93 -0.55
C GLU A 79 10.19 4.54 -0.71
N THR A 80 9.65 5.02 0.41
CA THR A 80 8.95 6.31 0.42
C THR A 80 9.61 7.15 1.52
N PRO A 81 9.86 8.46 1.34
CA PRO A 81 9.06 9.39 0.53
C PRO A 81 9.88 10.29 -0.43
N ASP A 82 9.15 10.95 -1.34
CA ASP A 82 9.58 12.12 -2.13
C ASP A 82 10.60 11.87 -3.26
N GLY A 83 10.12 11.48 -4.44
CA GLY A 83 10.97 11.43 -5.64
C GLY A 83 10.18 11.25 -6.92
N ASP A 84 10.09 12.33 -7.69
CA ASP A 84 9.67 12.39 -9.09
C ASP A 84 10.47 11.38 -9.93
N GLY A 85 9.80 10.35 -10.44
CA GLY A 85 10.40 9.22 -11.15
C GLY A 85 9.54 8.81 -12.33
N ASP A 86 9.72 9.54 -13.42
CA ASP A 86 9.20 9.31 -14.76
C ASP A 86 9.75 7.99 -15.33
N ASP A 87 8.97 6.90 -15.22
CA ASP A 87 8.75 5.89 -16.28
C ASP A 87 7.78 4.80 -15.76
N VAL A 88 6.54 5.20 -15.51
CA VAL A 88 5.44 4.23 -15.37
C VAL A 88 4.63 4.32 -16.65
N ILE A 89 4.73 3.27 -17.47
CA ILE A 89 3.81 2.98 -18.56
C ILE A 89 2.41 3.45 -18.14
N ARG A 90 1.92 4.50 -18.83
CA ARG A 90 0.61 5.15 -18.60
C ARG A 90 -0.55 4.23 -18.99
N THR A 91 -0.65 3.06 -18.37
CA THR A 91 -1.91 2.34 -18.28
C THR A 91 -2.59 2.80 -16.99
N SER A 92 -3.43 3.83 -17.17
CA SER A 92 -4.52 4.28 -16.30
C SER A 92 -4.22 5.46 -15.36
N ASP A 93 -4.81 6.63 -15.67
CA ASP A 93 -5.07 7.75 -14.73
C ASP A 93 -6.06 7.35 -13.59
N LEU A 94 -6.21 6.05 -13.31
CA LEU A 94 -7.13 5.48 -12.33
C LEU A 94 -6.32 4.82 -11.22
N LEU A 95 -6.33 5.42 -10.04
CA LEU A 95 -5.75 4.85 -8.84
C LEU A 95 -6.85 4.16 -8.02
N ILE A 96 -6.68 2.88 -7.76
CA ILE A 96 -7.56 2.13 -6.86
C ILE A 96 -7.04 2.34 -5.44
N ILE A 97 -7.85 2.99 -4.62
CA ILE A 97 -7.52 3.22 -3.21
C ILE A 97 -7.99 2.03 -2.39
N ASP A 98 -7.04 1.30 -1.83
CA ASP A 98 -7.31 0.25 -0.85
C ASP A 98 -7.70 0.87 0.51
N ALA A 99 -8.96 0.70 0.90
CA ALA A 99 -9.52 1.24 2.15
C ALA A 99 -8.77 0.79 3.42
N SER A 100 -8.05 -0.33 3.36
CA SER A 100 -7.24 -0.85 4.47
C SER A 100 -5.90 -0.11 4.60
N LYS A 101 -5.34 0.37 3.48
CA LYS A 101 -4.07 1.11 3.41
C LYS A 101 -4.22 2.63 3.57
N VAL A 102 -5.45 3.14 3.54
CA VAL A 102 -5.72 4.57 3.72
C VAL A 102 -5.35 5.02 5.14
N PRO A 103 -4.52 6.07 5.28
CA PRO A 103 -4.21 6.67 6.57
C PRO A 103 -5.49 7.12 7.30
N LYS A 104 -5.57 6.84 8.58
CA LYS A 104 -6.75 7.14 9.39
C LYS A 104 -6.53 8.47 10.11
N PHE A 105 -7.57 9.30 10.13
CA PHE A 105 -7.53 10.63 10.73
C PHE A 105 -8.58 10.78 11.82
N ARG A 106 -8.30 11.66 12.78
CA ARG A 106 -9.22 12.06 13.84
C ARG A 106 -9.47 13.56 13.75
N TYR A 107 -10.68 13.96 14.09
CA TYR A 107 -11.11 15.35 14.03
C TYR A 107 -10.96 16.02 15.41
N ASP A 108 -10.26 17.15 15.47
CA ASP A 108 -10.19 17.99 16.66
C ASP A 108 -11.28 19.07 16.58
N PRO A 109 -12.34 19.03 17.43
CA PRO A 109 -13.42 20.00 17.40
C PRO A 109 -13.03 21.40 17.89
N ILE A 110 -11.95 21.53 18.65
CA ILE A 110 -11.47 22.81 19.18
C ILE A 110 -10.67 23.51 18.09
N LYS A 111 -9.65 22.83 17.56
CA LYS A 111 -8.79 23.38 16.50
C LYS A 111 -9.42 23.33 15.12
N LYS A 112 -10.50 22.55 14.94
CA LYS A 112 -11.22 22.35 13.69
C LYS A 112 -10.35 21.77 12.57
N VAL A 113 -9.38 20.93 12.93
CA VAL A 113 -8.41 20.29 12.03
C VAL A 113 -8.43 18.77 12.17
N PHE A 114 -7.97 18.08 11.13
CA PHE A 114 -7.71 16.64 11.17
C PHE A 114 -6.25 16.36 11.49
N TYR A 115 -6.01 15.36 12.31
CA TYR A 115 -4.67 14.85 12.59
C TYR A 115 -4.60 13.36 12.29
N LYS A 116 -3.43 12.92 11.81
CA LYS A 116 -3.18 11.51 11.51
C LYS A 116 -3.22 10.70 12.81
N HIS A 117 -3.97 9.62 12.83
CA HIS A 117 -4.00 8.69 13.96
C HIS A 117 -2.71 7.87 13.95
N THR A 118 -1.88 8.07 14.97
CA THR A 118 -0.63 7.33 15.19
C THR A 118 -0.91 6.18 16.15
N GLY A 119 -1.49 5.10 15.64
CA GLY A 119 -1.85 3.94 16.46
C GLY A 119 -2.27 2.75 15.60
N SER A 120 -2.02 1.55 16.12
CA SER A 120 -2.59 0.34 15.55
C SER A 120 -4.09 0.32 15.83
N LEU A 121 -4.90 0.21 14.79
CA LEU A 121 -6.33 0.05 14.94
C LEU A 121 -6.65 -1.43 15.16
N PRO A 122 -7.50 -1.75 16.15
CA PRO A 122 -7.94 -3.11 16.33
C PRO A 122 -8.73 -3.58 15.10
N ILE A 123 -8.56 -4.85 14.74
CA ILE A 123 -9.29 -5.49 13.63
C ILE A 123 -10.80 -5.48 13.92
N HIS A 124 -11.17 -5.58 15.19
CA HIS A 124 -12.55 -5.57 15.65
C HIS A 124 -12.91 -4.23 16.29
N GLY A 125 -14.09 -3.72 15.95
CA GLY A 125 -14.65 -2.53 16.60
C GLY A 125 -15.16 -2.87 18.00
N ASP A 126 -14.83 -2.03 18.97
CA ASP A 126 -15.41 -2.05 20.31
C ASP A 126 -16.60 -1.08 20.43
N ALA A 127 -17.48 -1.28 21.42
CA ALA A 127 -18.55 -0.37 21.76
C ALA A 127 -18.05 1.08 21.96
N PHE A 128 -16.90 1.26 22.61
CA PHE A 128 -16.30 2.59 22.76
C PHE A 128 -15.93 3.21 21.41
N SER A 129 -15.36 2.42 20.50
CA SER A 129 -14.99 2.89 19.15
C SER A 129 -16.21 3.32 18.34
N LYS A 130 -17.34 2.62 18.52
CA LYS A 130 -18.63 2.97 17.89
C LYS A 130 -19.20 4.26 18.46
N ALA A 131 -19.18 4.44 19.78
CA ALA A 131 -19.62 5.67 20.42
C ALA A 131 -18.77 6.88 19.96
N ALA A 132 -17.44 6.70 19.91
CA ALA A 132 -16.52 7.72 19.40
C ALA A 132 -16.82 8.09 17.94
N LEU A 133 -17.12 7.10 17.08
CA LEU A 133 -17.51 7.35 15.69
C LEU A 133 -18.76 8.23 15.58
N TYR A 134 -19.80 7.95 16.37
CA TYR A 134 -21.02 8.79 16.35
C TYR A 134 -20.75 10.21 16.88
N LYS A 135 -19.92 10.33 17.92
CA LYS A 135 -19.50 11.63 18.44
C LYS A 135 -18.75 12.44 17.38
N ASP A 136 -17.76 11.84 16.73
CA ASP A 136 -16.97 12.48 15.67
C ASP A 136 -17.88 12.95 14.52
N ARG A 137 -18.83 12.10 14.09
CA ARG A 137 -19.79 12.42 13.03
C ARG A 137 -20.70 13.60 13.42
N PHE A 138 -21.19 13.61 14.65
CA PHE A 138 -22.03 14.72 15.14
C PHE A 138 -21.26 16.04 15.14
N LEU A 139 -20.02 16.05 15.64
CA LEU A 139 -19.17 17.24 15.71
C LEU A 139 -18.85 17.79 14.31
N LEU A 140 -18.56 16.90 13.35
CA LEU A 140 -18.31 17.30 11.97
C LEU A 140 -19.55 17.93 11.32
N LEU A 141 -20.73 17.29 11.49
CA LEU A 141 -21.99 17.81 10.96
C LEU A 141 -22.34 19.16 11.61
N SER A 142 -22.15 19.29 12.91
CA SER A 142 -22.34 20.56 13.62
C SER A 142 -21.42 21.66 13.07
N GLN A 143 -20.16 21.33 12.76
CA GLN A 143 -19.24 22.26 12.13
C GLN A 143 -19.70 22.65 10.72
N MET A 144 -20.13 21.67 9.91
CA MET A 144 -20.63 21.92 8.55
C MET A 144 -21.85 22.83 8.57
N LEU A 145 -22.82 22.58 9.45
CA LEU A 145 -24.02 23.40 9.61
C LEU A 145 -23.69 24.82 10.09
N SER A 146 -22.79 24.96 11.08
CA SER A 146 -22.35 26.27 11.57
C SER A 146 -21.69 27.14 10.50
N ARG A 147 -21.11 26.55 9.46
CA ARG A 147 -20.49 27.30 8.34
C ARG A 147 -21.49 27.67 7.25
N HIS A 148 -22.67 27.07 7.24
CA HIS A 148 -23.61 27.19 6.14
C HIS A 148 -24.51 28.43 6.30
N LYS A 149 -24.48 29.34 5.34
CA LYS A 149 -25.10 30.68 5.42
C LYS A 149 -26.62 30.67 5.69
N VAL A 150 -27.31 29.61 5.28
CA VAL A 150 -28.77 29.47 5.45
C VAL A 150 -29.16 29.05 6.88
N PHE A 151 -28.20 28.51 7.65
CA PHE A 151 -28.40 28.22 9.06
C PHE A 151 -27.76 29.37 9.85
N PRO A 152 -28.52 30.43 10.18
CA PRO A 152 -27.99 31.51 11.02
C PRO A 152 -27.47 30.91 12.33
N ASN A 153 -26.42 31.53 12.89
CA ASN A 153 -25.66 31.11 14.06
C ASN A 153 -26.51 30.96 15.35
N GLN A 154 -27.51 30.11 15.36
CA GLN A 154 -28.07 29.57 16.58
C GLN A 154 -27.12 28.46 17.04
N PRO A 155 -26.49 28.59 18.21
CA PRO A 155 -25.77 27.47 18.78
C PRO A 155 -26.78 26.33 18.96
N LEU A 156 -26.64 25.26 18.18
CA LEU A 156 -27.21 23.94 18.50
C LEU A 156 -26.44 23.37 19.69
N ILE A 157 -26.31 24.16 20.75
CA ILE A 157 -25.88 23.72 22.06
C ILE A 157 -27.18 23.44 22.80
N LEU A 158 -27.75 22.25 22.56
CA LEU A 158 -28.22 21.53 23.72
C LEU A 158 -26.95 21.22 24.49
N THR A 159 -26.74 21.93 25.60
CA THR A 159 -25.72 21.66 26.60
C THR A 159 -26.01 20.29 27.20
N CYS A 160 -25.75 19.22 26.46
CA CYS A 160 -25.55 17.92 27.07
C CYS A 160 -24.16 18.00 27.69
N GLN A 161 -24.13 18.44 28.95
CA GLN A 161 -22.97 18.47 29.81
C GLN A 161 -22.31 17.09 29.77
N ILE A 162 -21.23 16.96 28.98
CA ILE A 162 -20.35 15.78 29.00
C ILE A 162 -19.71 15.61 30.40
N SER A 163 -19.88 16.59 31.30
CA SER A 163 -19.52 16.49 32.72
C SER A 163 -20.28 15.40 33.48
N ASP A 164 -21.51 15.05 33.08
CA ASP A 164 -22.30 14.05 33.82
C ASP A 164 -21.96 12.60 33.44
N ALA A 165 -21.45 12.36 32.23
CA ALA A 165 -21.05 11.01 31.81
C ALA A 165 -19.72 10.56 32.43
N VAL A 166 -18.81 11.49 32.74
CA VAL A 166 -17.54 11.17 33.43
C VAL A 166 -17.76 10.90 34.91
N ARG A 167 -18.75 11.56 35.55
CA ARG A 167 -19.11 11.27 36.95
C ARG A 167 -19.70 9.89 37.17
N TYR A 168 -20.46 9.35 36.21
CA TYR A 168 -21.08 8.02 36.37
C TYR A 168 -20.08 6.86 36.25
N LEU A 169 -18.95 7.03 35.56
CA LEU A 169 -17.91 5.99 35.46
C LEU A 169 -16.93 5.98 36.66
N GLN A 170 -16.92 7.03 37.48
CA GLN A 170 -16.05 7.13 38.66
C GLN A 170 -16.70 6.60 39.95
N PHE A 171 -17.98 6.21 39.92
CA PHE A 171 -18.75 5.70 41.06
C PHE A 171 -19.16 4.21 40.93
N SER A 172 -18.49 3.43 40.06
CA SER A 172 -18.72 1.98 39.96
C SER A 172 -17.42 1.16 40.02
N LEU A 173 -16.45 1.63 40.82
CA LEU A 173 -15.35 0.82 41.35
C LEU A 173 -15.45 0.81 42.87
#